data_AF-A0A4Y2W4B5-F1
#
_entry.id   AF-A0A4Y2W4B5-F1
#
_cell.length_a   1.000
_cell.length_b   1.000
_cell.length_c   1.000
_cell.angle_alpha   90.00
_cell.angle_beta   90.00
_cell.angle_gamma   90.00
#
_symmetry.space_group_name_H-M   'P 1'
#
loop_
_entity.id
_entity.type
_entity.pdbx_description
1 polymer ?
#
loop_
_entity_poly.entity_id
_entity_poly.type
_entity_poly.pdbx_seq_one_letter_code
_entity_poly.pdbx_strand_id
1 'polypeptide(L)' 'MATARDLKDVLKESLAKSGVLSEIRARIRAEVFNVLQDETEPPPPISNENVFINELIREYLIYNGYLFTESVLLA' A
#
# COMPACT_ATOMS: atom_id res chain seq x y z
N MET A 1 40.38 12.38 -12.64
CA MET A 1 40.39 11.04 -12.02
C MET A 1 39.04 10.85 -11.35
N ALA A 2 38.31 9.77 -11.65
CA ALA A 2 37.03 9.51 -11.00
C ALA A 2 37.25 9.27 -9.50
N THR A 3 36.51 9.98 -8.66
CA THR A 3 36.59 9.84 -7.22
C THR A 3 35.71 8.69 -6.74
N ALA A 4 35.95 8.16 -5.54
CA ALA A 4 35.11 7.12 -4.94
C ALA A 4 33.63 7.53 -4.83
N ARG A 5 33.36 8.85 -4.77
CA ARG A 5 32.01 9.41 -4.77
C ARG A 5 31.33 9.25 -6.13
N ASP A 6 32.05 9.57 -7.21
CA ASP A 6 31.53 9.43 -8.58
C ASP A 6 31.18 7.97 -8.90
N LEU A 7 32.03 7.03 -8.47
CA LEU A 7 31.78 5.59 -8.59
C LEU A 7 30.53 5.14 -7.81
N LYS A 8 30.35 5.65 -6.59
CA LYS A 8 29.16 5.36 -5.77
C LYS A 8 27.89 5.88 -6.43
N ASP A 9 27.94 7.08 -7.01
CA ASP A 9 26.79 7.71 -7.65
C ASP A 9 26.39 6.96 -8.93
N VAL A 10 27.37 6.57 -9.76
CA VAL A 10 27.13 5.73 -10.95
C VAL A 10 26.55 4.37 -10.57
N LEU A 11 27.06 3.72 -9.53
CA LEU A 11 26.53 2.45 -9.05
C LEU A 11 25.07 2.59 -8.58
N LYS A 12 24.77 3.65 -7.83
CA LYS A 12 23.42 3.94 -7.34
C LYS A 12 22.45 4.18 -8.49
N GLU A 13 22.88 4.90 -9.54
CA GLU A 13 22.07 5.16 -10.72
C GLU A 13 21.82 3.88 -11.55
N SER A 14 22.84 3.02 -11.69
CA SER A 14 22.71 1.72 -12.34
C SER A 14 21.75 0.78 -11.60
N LEU A 15 21.84 0.73 -10.26
CA LEU A 15 20.93 -0.03 -9.42
C LEU A 15 19.50 0.53 -9.42
N ALA A 16 19.34 1.85 -9.62
CA ALA A 16 18.04 2.47 -9.80
C ALA A 16 17.42 2.12 -11.16
N LYS A 17 18.21 2.18 -12.24
CA LYS A 17 17.77 1.84 -13.62
C LYS A 17 17.37 0.38 -13.78
N SER A 18 18.07 -0.53 -13.08
CA SER A 18 17.75 -1.96 -13.08
C SER A 18 16.56 -2.33 -12.17
N GLY A 19 16.01 -1.39 -11.39
CA GLY A 19 14.90 -1.64 -10.47
C GLY A 19 15.27 -2.35 -9.16
N VAL A 20 16.51 -2.83 -9.03
CA VAL A 20 17.02 -3.53 -7.84
C VAL A 20 16.99 -2.61 -6.61
N LEU A 21 17.34 -1.33 -6.78
CA LEU A 21 17.33 -0.38 -5.68
C LEU A 21 15.91 -0.09 -5.16
N SER A 22 14.89 -0.09 -6.05
CA SER A 22 13.49 0.03 -5.64
C SER A 22 13.01 -1.21 -4.90
N GLU A 23 13.38 -2.41 -5.35
CA GLU A 23 13.02 -3.66 -4.68
C GLU A 23 13.61 -3.71 -3.26
N ILE A 24 14.90 -3.41 -3.11
CA ILE A 24 15.56 -3.39 -1.80
C ILE A 24 14.88 -2.39 -0.87
N ARG A 25 14.55 -1.18 -1.35
CA ARG A 25 13.83 -0.18 -0.55
C ARG A 25 12.44 -0.65 -0.15
N ALA A 26 11.71 -1.30 -1.05
CA ALA A 26 10.38 -1.83 -0.78
C ALA A 26 10.45 -2.91 0.30
N ARG A 27 11.39 -3.84 0.20
CA ARG A 27 11.61 -4.91 1.19
C ARG A 27 11.97 -4.36 2.56
N ILE A 28 12.85 -3.36 2.64
CA ILE A 28 13.18 -2.69 3.90
C ILE A 28 11.94 -2.01 4.49
N ARG A 29 11.14 -1.30 3.68
CA ARG A 29 9.90 -0.66 4.16
C ARG A 29 8.90 -1.68 4.68
N ALA A 30 8.73 -2.80 3.98
CA ALA A 30 7.86 -3.89 4.41
C ALA A 30 8.32 -4.48 5.74
N GLU A 31 9.62 -4.74 5.89
CA GLU A 31 10.17 -5.28 7.13
C GLU A 31 10.01 -4.31 8.31
N VAL A 32 10.33 -3.02 8.09
CA VAL A 32 10.12 -1.97 9.10
C VAL A 32 8.65 -1.87 9.46
N PHE A 33 7.74 -1.96 8.48
CA PHE A 33 6.31 -1.94 8.73
C PHE A 33 5.86 -3.15 9.55
N ASN A 34 6.34 -4.36 9.24
CA ASN A 34 6.02 -5.57 10.00
C ASN A 34 6.53 -5.51 11.44
N VAL A 35 7.72 -4.92 11.68
CA VAL A 35 8.27 -4.76 13.03
C VAL A 35 7.51 -3.70 13.83
N LEU A 36 6.98 -2.67 13.15
CA LEU A 36 6.17 -1.61 13.77
C LEU A 36 4.69 -1.97 13.90
N GLN A 37 4.19 -2.90 13.09
CA GLN A 37 2.85 -3.45 13.19
C GLN A 37 2.80 -4.30 14.45
N ASP A 38 2.22 -3.74 15.50
CA ASP A 38 1.85 -4.51 16.67
C ASP A 38 0.63 -5.36 16.28
N GLU A 39 0.83 -6.62 15.89
CA GLU A 39 -0.24 -7.56 15.52
C GLU A 39 -1.26 -7.78 16.67
N THR A 40 -0.97 -7.24 17.86
CA THR A 40 -1.85 -7.27 19.02
C THR A 40 -2.87 -6.13 19.07
N GLU A 41 -2.68 -5.05 18.29
CA GLU A 41 -3.65 -3.96 18.25
C GLU A 41 -4.90 -4.41 17.46
N PRO A 42 -6.07 -4.45 18.10
CA PRO A 42 -7.30 -4.77 17.39
C PRO A 42 -7.54 -3.70 16.32
N PRO A 43 -8.13 -4.08 15.17
CA PRO A 43 -8.53 -3.10 14.18
C PRO A 43 -9.39 -2.01 14.83
N PRO A 44 -9.27 -0.74 14.37
CA PRO A 44 -10.02 0.34 14.97
C PRO A 44 -11.51 0.01 14.96
N PRO A 45 -12.24 0.32 16.05
CA PRO A 45 -13.66 0.04 16.12
C PRO A 45 -14.38 0.77 15.00
N ILE A 46 -15.25 0.06 14.27
CA ILE A 46 -16.03 0.65 13.20
C ILE A 46 -17.02 1.65 13.84
N SER A 47 -16.92 2.91 13.45
CA SER A 47 -17.86 3.94 13.92
C SER A 47 -19.20 3.80 13.20
N ASN A 48 -20.27 4.30 13.83
CA ASN A 48 -21.60 4.30 13.21
C ASN A 48 -21.62 5.09 11.89
N GLU A 49 -20.82 6.16 11.81
CA GLU A 49 -20.65 6.95 10.60
C GLU A 49 -20.04 6.12 9.46
N ASN A 50 -19.07 5.26 9.76
CA ASN A 50 -18.47 4.38 8.75
C ASN A 50 -19.47 3.31 8.28
N VAL A 51 -20.28 2.76 9.17
CA VAL A 51 -21.38 1.85 8.78
C VAL A 51 -22.34 2.56 7.83
N PHE A 52 -22.72 3.79 8.15
CA PHE A 52 -23.62 4.59 7.30
C PHE A 52 -23.00 4.88 5.93
N ILE A 53 -21.73 5.26 5.87
CA ILE A 53 -21.02 5.49 4.60
C ILE A 53 -20.98 4.20 3.76
N ASN A 54 -20.70 3.05 4.38
CA ASN A 54 -20.65 1.77 3.68
C ASN A 54 -22.01 1.41 3.06
N GLU A 55 -23.11 1.62 3.78
CA GLU A 55 -24.46 1.39 3.24
C GLU A 55 -24.78 2.38 2.11
N LEU A 56 -24.39 3.65 2.20
CA LEU A 56 -24.56 4.61 1.09
C LEU A 56 -23.80 4.19 -0.17
N ILE A 57 -22.57 3.69 -0.03
CA ILE A 57 -21.78 3.18 -1.15
C ILE A 57 -22.50 1.97 -1.76
N ARG A 58 -22.98 1.05 -0.93
CA ARG A 58 -23.71 -0.14 -1.39
C ARG A 58 -24.99 0.24 -2.12
N GLU A 59 -25.81 1.11 -1.56
CA GLU A 59 -27.04 1.60 -2.19
C GLU A 59 -26.75 2.28 -3.54
N TYR A 60 -25.69 3.09 -3.62
CA TYR A 60 -25.25 3.69 -4.87
C TYR A 60 -24.92 2.63 -5.93
N LEU A 61 -24.18 1.58 -5.56
CA LEU A 61 -23.83 0.51 -6.49
C LEU A 61 -25.07 -0.23 -6.99
N ILE A 62 -26.02 -0.54 -6.11
CA ILE A 62 -27.29 -1.20 -6.45
C ILE A 62 -28.11 -0.30 -7.39
N TYR A 63 -28.26 0.98 -7.04
CA TYR A 63 -29.05 1.95 -7.81
C TYR A 63 -28.52 2.11 -9.25
N ASN A 64 -27.21 2.08 -9.44
CA ASN A 64 -26.57 2.22 -10.76
C ASN A 64 -26.35 0.88 -11.49
N GLY A 65 -26.80 -0.25 -10.91
CA GLY A 65 -26.70 -1.57 -11.54
C GLY A 65 -25.29 -2.19 -11.51
N TYR A 66 -24.40 -1.73 -10.63
CA TYR A 66 -23.03 -2.25 -10.48
C TYR A 66 -22.99 -3.51 -9.60
N LEU A 67 -23.78 -4.52 -9.96
CA LEU A 67 -23.99 -5.73 -9.14
C LEU A 67 -22.71 -6.54 -8.90
N PHE A 68 -21.79 -6.59 -9.87
CA PHE A 68 -20.50 -7.27 -9.68
C PHE A 68 -19.62 -6.55 -8.66
N THR A 69 -19.55 -5.22 -8.75
CA THR A 69 -18.80 -4.41 -7.78
C THR A 69 -19.40 -4.52 -6.37
N GLU A 70 -20.73 -4.53 -6.26
CA GLU A 70 -21.42 -4.73 -4.97
C GLU A 70 -21.11 -6.11 -4.38
N SER A 71 -21.12 -7.15 -5.20
CA SER A 71 -20.80 -8.51 -4.74
C SER A 71 -19.37 -8.66 -4.21
N VAL A 72 -18.40 -7.94 -4.79
CA VAL A 72 -17.01 -7.91 -4.31
C VAL A 72 -16.87 -7.09 -3.03
N LEU A 73 -17.66 -6.02 -2.86
CA LEU A 73 -17.64 -5.19 -1.66
C LEU A 73 -18.15 -5.95 -0.42
N LEU A 74 -19.05 -6.92 -0.61
CA LEU A 74 -19.61 -7.76 0.47
C LEU A 74 -18.76 -8.99 0.82
N ALA A 75 -17.81 -9.37 -0.03
CA ALA A 75 -17.00 -10.59 0.10
C ALA A 75 -15.72 -10.36 0.93
#